data_AF-A0A7V4Y9U5-F1
#
_entry.id   AF-A0A7V4Y9U5-F1
#
_cell.length_a   1.000
_cell.length_b   1.000
_cell.length_c   1.000
_cell.angle_alpha   90.00
_cell.angle_beta   90.00
_cell.angle_gamma   90.00
#
_symmetry.space_group_name_H-M   'P 1'
#
loop_
_entity.id
_entity.type
_entity.pdbx_description
1 polymer ?
#
loop_
_entity_poly.entity_id
_entity_poly.type
_entity_poly.pdbx_seq_one_letter_code
_entity_poly.pdbx_strand_id
1 'polypeptide(L)'
;MNEKTTGSRTTKSPLLAAVLSIIFPGAGSLYNGDFGRGIVFIVIFAGLVTLQTRSHVQPFAALLLAGFYFFQIFDAVHQARMINLASSGEEMEEIKAPARPEPRGSIFWGILMMALGLVFLLANFEIILYEKIFDFWPVIIIVIGLKLILDASKRHQ
;
A
#
# COMPACT_ATOMS: atom_id res chain seq x y z
N MET A 1 5.64 -6.41 47.82
CA MET A 1 4.34 -5.89 47.37
C MET A 1 4.43 -5.77 45.86
N ASN A 2 3.60 -6.53 45.16
CA ASN A 2 3.72 -6.83 43.73
C ASN A 2 3.17 -5.69 42.87
N GLU A 3 3.90 -5.26 41.85
CA GLU A 3 3.29 -4.70 40.64
C GLU A 3 4.23 -4.85 39.44
N LYS A 4 4.30 -6.07 38.89
CA LYS A 4 4.74 -6.25 37.50
C LYS A 4 3.51 -5.98 36.64
N THR A 5 3.39 -4.75 36.13
CA THR A 5 2.38 -4.39 35.12
C THR A 5 2.63 -5.22 33.88
N THR A 6 1.79 -6.23 33.67
CA THR A 6 1.78 -7.09 32.48
C THR A 6 1.51 -6.23 31.25
N GLY A 7 2.55 -5.92 30.49
CA GLY A 7 2.42 -5.35 29.15
C GLY A 7 1.70 -6.36 28.25
N SER A 8 0.41 -6.11 28.00
CA SER A 8 -0.39 -6.85 27.03
C SER A 8 0.27 -6.77 25.65
N ARG A 9 0.87 -7.88 25.20
CA ARG A 9 1.36 -8.04 23.81
C ARG A 9 0.11 -8.07 22.93
N THR A 10 -0.15 -7.00 22.19
CA THR A 10 -1.39 -6.86 21.41
C THR A 10 -1.31 -7.69 20.12
N THR A 11 -1.72 -8.96 20.21
CA THR A 11 -2.02 -9.77 19.03
C THR A 11 -3.06 -9.02 18.19
N LYS A 12 -2.70 -8.64 16.96
CA LYS A 12 -3.62 -7.97 16.04
C LYS A 12 -4.57 -9.01 15.48
N SER A 13 -5.86 -8.72 15.32
CA SER A 13 -6.76 -9.71 14.70
C SER A 13 -6.83 -9.48 13.19
N PRO A 14 -6.40 -10.46 12.36
CA PRO A 14 -6.42 -10.32 10.91
C PRO A 14 -7.84 -10.13 10.35
N LEU A 15 -8.83 -10.68 11.06
CA LEU A 15 -10.23 -10.54 10.70
C LEU A 15 -10.74 -9.11 10.88
N LEU A 16 -10.34 -8.41 11.96
CA LEU A 16 -10.72 -6.99 12.12
C LEU A 16 -10.04 -6.13 11.06
N ALA A 17 -8.78 -6.40 10.70
CA ALA A 17 -8.11 -5.70 9.61
C ALA A 17 -8.84 -5.86 8.27
N ALA A 18 -9.37 -7.06 7.99
CA ALA A 18 -10.18 -7.33 6.80
C ALA A 18 -11.50 -6.56 6.81
N VAL A 19 -12.28 -6.70 7.89
CA VAL A 19 -13.59 -6.05 8.04
C VAL A 19 -13.45 -4.54 7.91
N LEU A 20 -12.43 -3.97 8.54
CA LEU A 20 -12.20 -2.53 8.47
C LEU A 20 -11.85 -2.07 7.05
N SER A 21 -11.04 -2.84 6.31
CA SER A 21 -10.72 -2.55 4.90
C SER A 21 -11.91 -2.67 3.95
N ILE A 22 -12.87 -3.54 4.27
CA ILE A 22 -14.13 -3.68 3.52
C ILE A 22 -14.99 -2.43 3.72
N ILE A 23 -15.16 -1.99 4.96
CA ILE A 23 -15.97 -0.81 5.28
C ILE A 23 -15.35 0.45 4.67
N PHE A 24 -14.03 0.59 4.79
CA PHE A 24 -13.31 1.76 4.29
C PHE A 24 -11.93 1.36 3.73
N PRO A 25 -11.66 1.61 2.44
CA PRO A 25 -10.37 1.31 1.83
C PRO A 25 -9.21 1.95 2.60
N GLY A 26 -8.16 1.19 2.89
CA GLY A 26 -7.02 1.65 3.67
C GLY A 26 -7.17 1.55 5.20
N ALA A 27 -8.37 1.27 5.72
CA ALA A 27 -8.57 1.22 7.17
C ALA A 27 -7.94 0.00 7.85
N GLY A 28 -7.83 -1.15 7.19
CA GLY A 28 -7.10 -2.28 7.77
C GLY A 28 -5.61 -2.01 7.96
N SER A 29 -4.97 -1.27 7.05
CA SER A 29 -3.58 -0.83 7.20
C SER A 29 -3.43 0.16 8.36
N LEU A 30 -4.40 1.06 8.55
CA LEU A 30 -4.48 1.95 9.72
C LEU A 30 -4.59 1.15 11.04
N TYR A 31 -5.42 0.09 11.08
CA TYR A 31 -5.54 -0.80 12.23
C TYR A 31 -4.24 -1.56 12.56
N ASN A 32 -3.53 -1.99 11.51
CA ASN A 32 -2.23 -2.64 11.63
C ASN A 32 -1.13 -1.69 12.13
N GLY A 33 -1.40 -0.38 12.18
CA GLY A 33 -0.45 0.65 12.63
C GLY A 33 0.38 1.28 11.50
N ASP A 34 0.10 0.93 10.25
CA ASP A 34 0.76 1.52 9.08
C ASP A 34 -0.08 2.63 8.47
N PHE A 35 0.08 3.83 9.03
CA PHE A 35 -0.62 5.03 8.59
C PHE A 35 -0.24 5.45 7.16
N GLY A 36 1.02 5.23 6.76
CA GLY A 36 1.50 5.58 5.43
C GLY A 36 0.73 4.81 4.36
N ARG A 37 0.72 3.47 4.48
CA ARG A 37 -0.01 2.61 3.55
C ARG A 37 -1.52 2.85 3.58
N GLY A 38 -2.09 3.07 4.76
CA GLY A 38 -3.53 3.34 4.91
C GLY A 38 -3.99 4.59 4.15
N ILE A 39 -3.30 5.72 4.33
CA ILE A 39 -3.62 6.98 3.64
C ILE A 39 -3.47 6.83 2.12
N VAL A 40 -2.47 6.09 1.67
CA VAL A 40 -2.23 5.85 0.23
C VAL A 40 -3.37 5.06 -0.40
N PHE A 41 -3.87 4.02 0.27
CA PHE A 41 -5.01 3.27 -0.24
C PHE A 41 -6.27 4.12 -0.32
N ILE A 42 -6.50 5.02 0.64
CA ILE A 42 -7.62 5.98 0.61
C ILE A 42 -7.50 6.90 -0.62
N VAL A 43 -6.32 7.47 -0.87
CA VAL A 43 -6.10 8.39 -2.00
C VAL A 43 -6.20 7.67 -3.34
N ILE A 44 -5.62 6.47 -3.47
CA ILE A 44 -5.74 5.65 -4.67
C ILE A 44 -7.22 5.31 -4.92
N PHE A 45 -7.95 4.89 -3.89
CA PHE A 45 -9.38 4.58 -4.01
C PHE A 45 -10.18 5.80 -4.49
N ALA A 46 -10.04 6.94 -3.81
CA ALA A 46 -10.71 8.18 -4.19
C ALA A 46 -10.41 8.55 -5.65
N GLY A 47 -9.14 8.42 -6.03
CA GLY A 47 -8.68 8.64 -7.38
C GLY A 47 -9.29 7.73 -8.44
N LEU A 48 -9.34 6.43 -8.17
CA LEU A 48 -9.94 5.44 -9.05
C LEU A 48 -11.46 5.63 -9.18
N VAL A 49 -12.14 6.07 -8.12
CA VAL A 49 -13.56 6.41 -8.14
C VAL A 49 -13.82 7.65 -9.00
N THR A 50 -13.03 8.71 -8.83
CA THR A 50 -13.12 9.92 -9.67
C THR A 50 -12.87 9.61 -11.15
N LEU A 51 -11.99 8.66 -11.44
CA LEU A 51 -11.71 8.23 -12.81
C LEU A 51 -12.92 7.54 -13.46
N GLN A 52 -13.76 6.84 -12.70
CA GLN A 52 -14.96 6.18 -13.26
C GLN A 52 -15.91 7.16 -13.92
N THR A 53 -16.05 8.36 -13.37
CA THR A 53 -17.03 9.36 -13.78
C THR A 53 -16.62 10.15 -15.01
N ARG A 54 -15.33 10.10 -15.40
CA ARG A 54 -14.75 10.94 -16.46
C ARG A 54 -14.23 10.17 -17.68
N SER A 55 -14.28 8.84 -17.65
CA SER A 55 -13.57 8.00 -18.63
C SER A 55 -14.51 7.35 -19.67
N HIS A 56 -14.14 7.47 -20.96
CA HIS A 56 -14.64 6.59 -22.05
C HIS A 56 -13.98 5.19 -22.00
N VAL A 57 -13.17 4.92 -20.98
CA VAL A 57 -12.26 3.76 -20.84
C VAL A 57 -12.91 2.62 -20.03
N GLN A 58 -14.24 2.63 -19.94
CA GLN A 58 -15.00 1.51 -19.39
C GLN A 58 -14.98 0.36 -20.42
N PRO A 59 -14.71 -0.89 -19.99
CA PRO A 59 -14.85 -1.40 -18.61
C PRO A 59 -13.54 -1.45 -17.79
N PHE A 60 -12.39 -1.11 -18.37
CA PHE A 60 -11.08 -1.38 -17.75
C PHE A 60 -10.88 -0.64 -16.41
N ALA A 61 -11.29 0.63 -16.34
CA ALA A 61 -11.18 1.41 -15.09
C ALA A 61 -11.99 0.79 -13.94
N ALA A 62 -13.15 0.21 -14.22
CA ALA A 62 -13.99 -0.45 -13.21
C ALA A 62 -13.39 -1.77 -12.74
N LEU A 63 -12.80 -2.54 -13.66
CA LEU A 63 -12.07 -3.77 -13.34
C LEU A 63 -10.83 -3.48 -12.47
N LEU A 64 -10.13 -2.38 -12.75
CA LEU A 64 -8.97 -1.96 -11.97
C LEU A 64 -9.38 -1.53 -10.56
N LEU A 65 -10.47 -0.77 -10.43
CA LEU A 65 -11.06 -0.44 -9.12
C LEU A 65 -11.44 -1.69 -8.34
N ALA A 66 -12.12 -2.65 -8.98
CA ALA A 66 -12.50 -3.91 -8.35
C ALA A 66 -11.27 -4.71 -7.90
N GLY A 67 -10.27 -4.86 -8.78
CA GLY A 67 -9.02 -5.55 -8.46
C GLY A 67 -8.27 -4.89 -7.29
N PHE A 68 -8.15 -3.56 -7.31
CA PHE A 68 -7.56 -2.80 -6.20
C PHE A 68 -8.33 -2.99 -4.89
N TYR A 69 -9.66 -2.96 -4.94
CA TYR A 69 -10.51 -3.12 -3.76
C TYR A 69 -10.35 -4.50 -3.11
N PHE A 70 -10.26 -5.58 -3.89
CA PHE A 70 -9.97 -6.91 -3.32
C PHE A 70 -8.53 -7.00 -2.82
N PHE A 71 -7.57 -6.49 -3.60
CA PHE A 71 -6.16 -6.50 -3.24
C PHE A 71 -5.90 -5.87 -1.87
N GLN A 72 -6.45 -4.68 -1.59
CA GLN A 72 -6.19 -3.99 -0.32
C GLN A 72 -6.76 -4.73 0.90
N ILE A 73 -7.84 -5.51 0.72
CA ILE A 73 -8.39 -6.38 1.79
C ILE A 73 -7.42 -7.54 2.08
N PHE A 74 -6.97 -8.24 1.04
CA PHE A 74 -6.01 -9.34 1.21
C PHE A 74 -4.69 -8.84 1.80
N ASP A 75 -4.20 -7.70 1.32
CA ASP A 75 -2.98 -7.08 1.83
C ASP A 75 -3.10 -6.77 3.33
N ALA A 76 -4.21 -6.17 3.79
CA ALA A 76 -4.44 -5.90 5.21
C ALA A 76 -4.40 -7.17 6.08
N VAL A 77 -4.93 -8.29 5.58
CA VAL A 77 -4.88 -9.59 6.28
C VAL A 77 -3.48 -10.15 6.33
N HIS A 78 -2.74 -10.14 5.20
CA HIS A 78 -1.37 -10.62 5.15
C HIS A 78 -0.48 -9.81 6.08
N GLN A 79 -0.60 -8.47 6.07
CA GLN A 79 0.10 -7.59 7.00
C GLN A 79 -0.18 -7.94 8.47
N ALA A 80 -1.44 -8.12 8.86
CA ALA A 80 -1.79 -8.48 10.23
C ALA A 80 -1.20 -9.84 10.65
N ARG A 81 -1.20 -10.83 9.74
CA ARG A 81 -0.58 -12.15 9.99
C ARG A 81 0.93 -12.06 10.13
N MET A 82 1.60 -11.26 9.30
CA MET A 82 3.05 -11.02 9.41
C MET A 82 3.41 -10.36 10.74
N ILE A 83 2.63 -9.38 11.18
CA ILE A 83 2.83 -8.71 12.48
C ILE A 83 2.70 -9.71 13.63
N ASN A 84 1.66 -10.55 13.60
CA ASN A 84 1.47 -11.58 14.62
C ASN A 84 2.59 -12.62 14.62
N LEU A 85 3.05 -13.05 13.44
CA LEU A 85 4.13 -14.02 13.30
C LEU A 85 5.46 -13.44 13.82
N ALA A 86 5.78 -12.19 13.47
CA ALA A 86 6.95 -11.48 13.98
C ALA A 86 6.92 -11.38 15.50
N SER A 87 5.76 -11.06 16.09
CA SER A 87 5.59 -10.99 17.55
C SER A 87 5.66 -12.34 18.28
N SER A 88 5.62 -13.46 17.55
CA SER A 88 5.73 -14.82 18.10
C SER A 88 7.13 -15.43 17.99
N GLY A 89 8.06 -14.79 17.26
CA GLY A 89 9.41 -15.30 16.99
C GLY A 89 10.54 -14.68 17.84
N GLU A 90 10.24 -13.76 18.76
CA GLU A 90 11.24 -12.95 19.50
C GLU A 90 11.28 -13.31 21.01
N GLU A 91 11.54 -14.57 21.36
CA GLU A 91 11.85 -14.97 22.76
C GLU A 91 13.35 -14.92 23.12
N MET A 92 14.23 -14.34 22.29
CA MET A 92 15.65 -14.20 22.64
C MET A 92 16.24 -12.87 22.17
N GLU A 93 15.89 -11.75 22.81
CA GLU A 93 16.81 -10.64 23.13
C GLU A 93 16.06 -9.52 23.87
N GLU A 94 15.66 -9.79 25.11
CA GLU A 94 15.36 -8.71 26.06
C GLU A 94 16.67 -8.31 26.77
N ILE A 95 17.57 -7.58 26.10
CA ILE A 95 18.44 -6.60 26.79
C ILE A 95 18.66 -5.39 25.88
N LYS A 96 18.22 -4.23 26.39
CA LYS A 96 18.37 -2.87 25.87
C LYS A 96 17.38 -2.52 24.78
N ALA A 97 16.23 -1.97 25.20
CA ALA A 97 15.31 -1.26 24.34
C ALA A 97 16.09 -0.31 23.41
N PRO A 98 16.21 -0.60 22.10
CA PRO A 98 16.60 0.44 21.18
C PRO A 98 15.44 1.44 21.20
N ALA A 99 15.78 2.73 21.28
CA ALA A 99 14.82 3.80 21.11
C ALA A 99 13.88 3.41 19.97
N ARG A 100 12.57 3.34 20.26
CA ARG A 100 11.55 3.04 19.25
C ARG A 100 11.94 3.87 18.03
N PRO A 101 12.22 3.27 16.86
CA PRO A 101 12.47 4.06 15.69
C PRO A 101 11.22 4.91 15.53
N GLU A 102 11.36 6.21 15.82
CA GLU A 102 10.34 7.20 15.53
C GLU A 102 9.86 6.87 14.13
N PRO A 103 8.54 6.73 13.90
CA PRO A 103 8.02 6.60 12.55
C PRO A 103 8.40 7.90 11.85
N ARG A 104 9.61 7.95 11.30
CA ARG A 104 10.07 8.98 10.39
C ARG A 104 9.13 8.78 9.23
N GLY A 105 8.07 9.58 9.20
CA GLY A 105 7.19 9.68 8.06
C GLY A 105 8.10 9.81 6.86
N SER A 106 8.22 8.71 6.10
CA SER A 106 9.24 8.63 5.06
C SER A 106 8.93 9.79 4.13
N ILE A 107 9.89 10.70 3.93
CA ILE A 107 9.73 11.85 3.02
C ILE A 107 9.22 11.37 1.65
N PHE A 108 9.58 10.14 1.28
CA PHE A 108 9.02 9.39 0.18
C PHE A 108 7.48 9.39 0.14
N TRP A 109 6.80 9.11 1.25
CA TRP A 109 5.33 9.14 1.34
C TRP A 109 4.77 10.53 1.10
N GLY A 110 5.42 11.58 1.62
CA GLY A 110 5.04 12.97 1.37
C GLY A 110 5.19 13.35 -0.11
N ILE A 111 6.32 12.98 -0.72
CA ILE A 111 6.58 13.22 -2.15
C ILE A 111 5.60 12.44 -3.02
N LEU A 112 5.33 11.17 -2.70
CA LEU A 112 4.39 10.33 -3.43
C LEU A 112 2.97 10.90 -3.37
N MET A 113 2.53 11.34 -2.18
CA MET A 113 1.23 12.01 -1.98
C MET A 113 1.15 13.33 -2.76
N MET A 114 2.20 14.14 -2.72
CA MET A 114 2.28 15.40 -3.45
C MET A 114 2.23 15.17 -4.97
N ALA A 115 2.98 14.19 -5.47
CA ALA A 115 2.98 13.82 -6.88
C ALA A 115 1.62 13.28 -7.32
N LEU A 116 1.00 12.39 -6.55
CA LEU A 116 -0.35 11.89 -6.81
C LEU A 116 -1.36 13.05 -6.85
N GLY A 117 -1.33 13.94 -5.86
CA GLY A 117 -2.21 15.11 -5.80
C GLY A 117 -2.01 16.05 -7.00
N LEU A 118 -0.77 16.27 -7.42
CA LEU A 118 -0.44 17.08 -8.59
C LEU A 118 -0.98 16.45 -9.88
N VAL A 119 -0.84 15.13 -10.03
CA VAL A 119 -1.41 14.38 -11.16
C VAL A 119 -2.93 14.46 -11.16
N PHE A 120 -3.59 14.30 -10.00
CA PHE A 120 -5.05 14.48 -9.89
C PHE A 120 -5.52 15.88 -10.24
N LEU A 121 -4.76 16.90 -9.81
CA LEU A 121 -5.08 18.28 -10.11
C LEU A 121 -4.98 18.54 -11.63
N LEU A 122 -3.90 18.09 -12.25
CA LEU A 122 -3.68 18.20 -13.70
C LEU A 122 -4.72 17.41 -14.51
N ALA A 123 -5.14 16.26 -14.00
CA ALA A 123 -6.24 15.47 -14.55
C ALA A 123 -7.59 16.22 -14.50
N ASN A 124 -7.84 17.02 -13.46
CA ASN A 124 -9.08 17.80 -13.34
C ASN A 124 -9.14 19.02 -14.28
N PHE A 125 -7.99 19.59 -14.66
CA PHE A 125 -7.92 20.77 -15.53
C PHE A 125 -8.07 20.47 -17.03
N GLU A 126 -8.25 19.20 -17.44
CA GLU A 126 -8.24 18.76 -18.85
C GLU A 126 -6.97 19.15 -19.64
N ILE A 127 -5.93 19.66 -18.96
CA ILE A 127 -4.64 20.05 -19.55
C ILE A 127 -3.82 18.80 -19.95
N ILE A 128 -4.06 17.67 -19.29
CA ILE A 128 -3.44 16.39 -19.62
C ILE A 128 -4.44 15.52 -20.38
N LEU A 129 -4.22 15.35 -21.70
CA LEU A 129 -4.87 14.29 -22.46
C LEU A 129 -4.48 12.93 -21.85
N TYR A 130 -5.41 12.33 -21.11
CA TYR A 130 -5.31 10.98 -20.55
C TYR A 130 -4.86 9.94 -21.59
N GLU A 131 -5.20 10.15 -22.87
CA GLU A 131 -4.80 9.32 -23.99
C GLU A 131 -3.27 9.19 -24.11
N LYS A 132 -2.52 10.30 -24.03
CA LYS A 132 -1.07 10.26 -24.27
C LYS A 132 -0.24 9.66 -23.15
N ILE A 133 -0.69 9.71 -21.89
CA ILE A 133 0.08 9.18 -20.75
C ILE A 133 -0.12 7.67 -20.60
N PHE A 134 -1.32 7.17 -20.91
CA PHE A 134 -1.53 5.73 -20.91
C PHE A 134 -0.70 5.06 -22.02
N ASP A 135 -0.51 5.64 -23.20
CA ASP A 135 0.30 5.06 -24.30
C ASP A 135 1.74 4.66 -23.95
N PHE A 136 2.33 5.19 -22.86
CA PHE A 136 3.70 4.87 -22.45
C PHE A 136 3.81 3.69 -21.48
N TRP A 137 2.70 3.06 -21.05
CA TRP A 137 2.72 1.82 -20.26
C TRP A 137 3.57 0.68 -20.87
N PRO A 138 3.62 0.49 -22.21
CA PRO A 138 4.44 -0.55 -22.83
C PRO A 138 5.93 -0.35 -22.58
N VAL A 139 6.39 0.90 -22.42
CA VAL A 139 7.81 1.20 -22.16
C VAL A 139 8.25 0.61 -20.82
N ILE A 140 7.40 0.68 -19.79
CA ILE A 140 7.69 0.10 -18.47
C ILE A 140 7.81 -1.43 -18.59
N ILE A 141 6.92 -2.07 -19.35
CA ILE A 141 6.98 -3.53 -19.58
C ILE A 141 8.22 -3.92 -20.39
N ILE A 142 8.58 -3.15 -21.41
CA ILE A 142 9.78 -3.38 -22.21
C ILE A 142 11.03 -3.28 -21.33
N VAL A 143 11.11 -2.27 -20.47
CA VAL A 143 12.24 -2.09 -19.53
C VAL A 143 12.32 -3.24 -18.52
N ILE A 144 11.18 -3.65 -17.94
CA ILE A 144 11.11 -4.79 -17.02
C ILE A 144 11.52 -6.09 -17.73
N GLY A 145 11.03 -6.31 -18.95
CA GLY A 145 11.38 -7.47 -19.78
C GLY A 145 12.87 -7.52 -20.13
N LEU A 146 13.46 -6.39 -20.52
CA LEU A 146 14.91 -6.29 -20.74
C LEU A 146 15.69 -6.64 -19.48
N LYS A 147 15.29 -6.10 -18.33
CA LYS A 147 15.95 -6.38 -17.06
C LYS A 147 15.92 -7.88 -16.73
N LEU A 148 14.78 -8.54 -16.91
CA LEU A 148 14.63 -9.98 -16.68
C LEU A 148 15.55 -10.81 -17.57
N ILE A 149 15.70 -10.45 -18.84
CA ILE A 149 16.60 -11.15 -19.79
C ILE A 149 18.06 -10.98 -19.38
N LEU A 150 18.46 -9.75 -19.01
CA LEU A 150 19.82 -9.47 -18.57
C LEU A 150 20.16 -10.21 -17.27
N ASP A 151 19.22 -10.25 -16.32
CA ASP A 151 19.38 -10.99 -15.06
C ASP A 151 19.37 -12.51 -15.29
N ALA A 152 18.62 -13.02 -16.26
CA ALA A 152 18.62 -14.44 -16.65
C ALA A 152 19.93 -14.85 -17.34
N SER A 153 20.49 -14.00 -18.21
CA SER A 153 21.75 -14.28 -18.90
C SER A 153 22.95 -14.30 -17.95
N LYS A 154 22.91 -13.50 -16.88
CA LYS A 154 23.95 -13.50 -15.83
C LYS A 154 23.93 -14.73 -14.92
N ARG A 155 22.84 -15.51 -14.93
CA ARG A 155 22.72 -16.75 -14.13
C ARG A 155 23.26 -17.99 -14.83
N HIS A 156 23.55 -17.89 -16.13
CA HIS A 156 24.06 -19.00 -16.96
C HIS A 156 25.53 -18.86 -17.37
N GLN A 157 26.22 -17.82 -16.89
CA GLN A 157 27.68 -17.70 -16.86
C GLN A 157 28.15 -17.85 -15.41
#